data_AF-F0V8E7-F1
#
_entry.id   AF-F0V8E7-F1
#
_cell.length_a   1.000
_cell.length_b   1.000
_cell.length_c   1.000
_cell.angle_alpha   90.00
_cell.angle_beta   90.00
_cell.angle_gamma   90.00
#
_symmetry.space_group_name_H-M   'P 1'
#
loop_
_entity.id
_entity.type
_entity.pdbx_description
1 polymer ?
#
loop_
_entity_poly.entity_id
_entity_poly.type
_entity_poly.pdbx_seq_one_letter_code
_entity_poly.pdbx_strand_id
1 'polypeptide(L)'
;MAKTGMPRTARRRGDPEKALAVAITARFFGVVSGFFSIMLWLLMAVTCSPSLTVDMDDPFADVNATRWRETFFSFNPRIFGNLWAPFCMGCTSILLHFKGFNVRFITRSWFRFALWNIAQALFGNFGYCGGMGFLVAAISLVTAVLAVVVGILHSRIPVSGDLAAPPVAEIFFALTRLLSSRENESAPREGSESGRSATGGSSPARNEHKDTPRLAKGERDAERGASGNTSLSGSGSPGLQNVANVENDV
;
A
#
# COMPACT_ATOMS: atom_id res chain seq x y z
N MET A 1 50.69 -26.31 4.08
CA MET A 1 49.29 -26.78 4.09
C MET A 1 48.48 -25.98 3.09
N ALA A 2 47.95 -26.59 2.02
CA ALA A 2 47.13 -25.91 1.03
C ALA A 2 45.67 -25.86 1.51
N LYS A 3 45.08 -24.67 1.57
CA LYS A 3 43.69 -24.47 2.00
C LYS A 3 42.77 -24.56 0.78
N THR A 4 42.34 -25.78 0.45
CA THR A 4 41.52 -26.08 -0.74
C THR A 4 40.22 -25.26 -0.69
N GLY A 5 40.14 -24.19 -1.48
CA GLY A 5 38.98 -23.31 -1.52
C GLY A 5 37.79 -24.02 -2.16
N MET A 6 36.78 -24.36 -1.36
CA MET A 6 35.53 -24.89 -1.90
C MET A 6 34.95 -23.89 -2.90
N PRO A 7 34.66 -24.30 -4.15
CA PRO A 7 34.07 -23.40 -5.13
C PRO A 7 32.70 -22.97 -4.62
N ARG A 8 32.51 -21.66 -4.42
CA ARG A 8 31.20 -21.07 -4.11
C ARG A 8 30.28 -21.37 -5.29
N THR A 9 29.42 -22.38 -5.13
CA THR A 9 28.40 -22.74 -6.11
C THR A 9 27.60 -21.48 -6.45
N ALA A 10 27.61 -21.11 -7.72
CA ALA A 10 26.96 -19.91 -8.20
C ALA A 10 25.45 -20.04 -7.94
N ARG A 11 24.98 -19.40 -6.86
CA ARG A 11 23.58 -19.43 -6.42
C ARG A 11 22.71 -18.99 -7.60
N ARG A 12 22.01 -19.95 -8.22
CA ARG A 12 21.26 -19.76 -9.48
C ARG A 12 20.32 -18.59 -9.29
N ARG A 13 20.71 -17.43 -9.83
CA ARG A 13 19.99 -16.17 -9.62
C ARG A 13 18.66 -16.31 -10.35
N GLY A 14 17.57 -16.07 -9.64
CA GLY A 14 16.25 -16.06 -10.25
C GLY A 14 16.22 -15.07 -11.41
N ASP A 15 15.37 -15.38 -12.39
CA ASP A 15 15.09 -14.51 -13.52
C ASP A 15 14.61 -13.13 -12.98
N PRO A 16 15.38 -12.05 -13.19
CA PRO A 16 15.12 -10.77 -12.54
C PRO A 16 13.82 -10.12 -13.03
N GLU A 17 13.37 -10.45 -14.24
CA GLU A 17 12.12 -9.91 -14.82
C GLU A 17 10.90 -10.46 -14.06
N LYS A 18 10.90 -11.77 -13.75
CA LYS A 18 9.84 -12.42 -12.97
C LYS A 18 9.78 -11.87 -11.55
N ALA A 19 10.93 -11.63 -10.93
CA ALA A 19 10.97 -11.02 -9.60
C ALA A 19 10.44 -9.58 -9.59
N LEU A 20 10.72 -8.79 -10.63
CA LEU A 20 10.18 -7.45 -10.80
C LEU A 20 8.65 -7.48 -10.98
N ALA A 21 8.14 -8.39 -11.81
CA ALA A 21 6.70 -8.56 -12.00
C ALA A 21 5.96 -8.89 -10.69
N VAL A 22 6.46 -9.84 -9.88
CA VAL A 22 5.87 -10.17 -8.57
C VAL A 22 5.95 -8.96 -7.61
N ALA A 23 7.03 -8.17 -7.64
CA ALA A 23 7.15 -6.95 -6.83
C ALA A 23 6.14 -5.85 -7.24
N ILE A 24 5.86 -5.69 -8.53
CA ILE A 24 4.83 -4.77 -9.04
C ILE A 24 3.44 -5.24 -8.58
N THR A 25 3.12 -6.52 -8.76
CA THR A 25 1.85 -7.12 -8.29
C THR A 25 1.68 -6.96 -6.78
N ALA A 26 2.71 -7.22 -5.98
CA ALA A 26 2.67 -7.06 -4.52
C ALA A 26 2.39 -5.60 -4.09
N ARG A 27 2.93 -4.60 -4.80
CA ARG A 27 2.62 -3.18 -4.56
C ARG A 27 1.17 -2.86 -4.92
N PHE A 28 0.70 -3.33 -6.07
CA PHE A 28 -0.69 -3.11 -6.50
C PHE A 28 -1.70 -3.68 -5.51
N PHE A 29 -1.48 -4.92 -5.07
CA PHE A 29 -2.30 -5.55 -4.03
C PHE A 29 -2.23 -4.80 -2.69
N GLY A 30 -1.10 -4.15 -2.36
CA GLY A 30 -0.98 -3.22 -1.23
C GLY A 30 -1.86 -1.96 -1.36
N VAL A 31 -1.84 -1.30 -2.51
CA VAL A 31 -2.73 -0.15 -2.80
C VAL A 31 -4.20 -0.58 -2.73
N VAL A 32 -4.56 -1.71 -3.36
CA VAL A 32 -5.93 -2.25 -3.39
C VAL A 32 -6.41 -2.64 -1.99
N SER A 33 -5.57 -3.31 -1.21
CA SER A 33 -5.82 -3.62 0.22
C SER A 33 -6.09 -2.34 1.03
N GLY A 34 -5.23 -1.33 0.88
CA GLY A 34 -5.39 -0.04 1.55
C GLY A 34 -6.68 0.67 1.18
N PHE A 35 -7.03 0.69 -0.12
CA PHE A 35 -8.29 1.26 -0.62
C PHE A 35 -9.51 0.55 -0.03
N PHE A 36 -9.54 -0.79 -0.05
CA PHE A 36 -10.66 -1.53 0.52
C PHE A 36 -10.76 -1.37 2.05
N SER A 37 -9.65 -1.14 2.76
CA SER A 37 -9.69 -0.84 4.21
C SER A 37 -10.28 0.54 4.50
N ILE A 38 -10.06 1.54 3.62
CA ILE A 38 -10.77 2.83 3.69
C ILE A 38 -12.26 2.66 3.33
N MET A 39 -12.61 1.84 2.32
CA MET A 39 -14.02 1.55 2.02
C MET A 39 -14.72 0.86 3.20
N LEU A 40 -14.03 -0.09 3.87
CA LEU A 40 -14.52 -0.75 5.08
C LEU A 40 -14.75 0.25 6.21
N TRP A 41 -13.86 1.23 6.38
CA TRP A 41 -14.06 2.35 7.30
C TRP A 41 -15.27 3.21 6.95
N LEU A 42 -15.46 3.57 5.67
CA LEU A 42 -16.62 4.35 5.24
C LEU A 42 -17.94 3.60 5.47
N LEU A 43 -17.97 2.30 5.19
CA LEU A 43 -19.13 1.45 5.51
C LEU A 43 -19.41 1.44 7.01
N MET A 44 -18.38 1.24 7.84
CA MET A 44 -18.51 1.34 9.29
C MET A 44 -19.05 2.72 9.72
N ALA A 45 -18.53 3.81 9.16
CA ALA A 45 -18.95 5.17 9.47
C ALA A 45 -20.42 5.43 9.14
N VAL A 46 -20.90 4.94 8.00
CA VAL A 46 -22.32 4.98 7.64
C VAL A 46 -23.17 4.13 8.60
N THR A 47 -22.73 2.91 8.94
CA THR A 47 -23.47 2.04 9.89
C THR A 47 -23.50 2.56 11.32
N CYS A 48 -22.51 3.34 11.76
CA CYS A 48 -22.56 4.04 13.05
C CYS A 48 -23.64 5.13 13.06
N SER A 49 -24.06 5.64 11.90
CA SER A 49 -25.11 6.66 11.73
C SER A 49 -25.06 7.77 12.79
N PRO A 50 -23.91 8.44 12.98
CA PRO A 50 -23.76 9.46 14.02
C PRO A 50 -24.73 10.61 13.72
N SER A 51 -25.67 10.84 14.64
CA SER A 51 -26.71 11.84 14.50
C SER A 51 -26.42 13.02 15.41
N LEU A 52 -26.49 14.23 14.84
CA LEU A 52 -26.39 15.48 15.58
C LEU A 52 -27.80 16.03 15.80
N THR A 53 -28.25 16.04 17.04
CA THR A 53 -29.55 16.60 17.45
C THR A 53 -29.30 17.85 18.27
N VAL A 54 -30.02 18.94 18.02
CA VAL A 54 -29.96 20.14 18.87
C VAL A 54 -31.23 20.18 19.69
N ASP A 55 -31.14 20.20 21.01
CA ASP A 55 -32.32 20.42 21.84
C ASP A 55 -32.77 21.89 21.71
N MET A 56 -34.08 22.15 21.74
CA MET A 56 -34.63 23.52 21.73
C MET A 56 -35.16 23.96 23.08
N ASP A 57 -35.53 23.00 23.92
CA ASP A 57 -36.08 23.26 25.24
C ASP A 57 -34.92 23.57 26.22
N ASP A 58 -33.74 22.99 25.97
CA ASP A 58 -32.47 23.41 26.58
C ASP A 58 -31.28 23.41 25.57
N PRO A 59 -30.88 24.56 25.00
CA PRO A 59 -29.76 24.64 24.07
C PRO A 59 -28.38 24.39 24.71
N PHE A 60 -28.30 24.28 26.04
CA PHE A 60 -27.09 23.90 26.77
C PHE A 60 -27.04 22.40 27.13
N ALA A 61 -28.12 21.65 26.91
CA ALA A 61 -28.15 20.22 27.13
C ALA A 61 -27.24 19.48 26.14
N ASP A 62 -26.31 18.68 26.67
CA ASP A 62 -25.35 17.92 25.87
C ASP A 62 -25.94 16.60 25.33
N VAL A 63 -27.08 16.70 24.63
CA VAL A 63 -27.78 15.55 24.01
C VAL A 63 -26.92 14.81 22.96
N ASN A 64 -25.86 15.46 22.47
CA ASN A 64 -24.91 14.91 21.52
C ASN A 64 -23.77 14.10 22.15
N ALA A 65 -23.64 14.09 23.49
CA ALA A 65 -22.63 13.33 24.20
C ALA A 65 -22.61 11.87 23.73
N THR A 66 -23.73 11.15 23.85
CA THR A 66 -23.76 9.70 23.55
C THR A 66 -23.80 9.39 22.06
N ARG A 67 -24.66 10.07 21.29
CA ARG A 67 -24.92 9.73 19.87
C ARG A 67 -23.84 10.21 18.90
N TRP A 68 -23.15 11.31 19.22
CA TRP A 68 -22.14 11.91 18.35
C TRP A 68 -20.73 11.76 18.93
N ARG A 69 -20.52 12.25 20.16
CA ARG A 69 -19.18 12.31 20.75
C ARG A 69 -18.69 10.93 21.18
N GLU A 70 -19.41 10.22 22.04
CA GLU A 70 -19.00 8.91 22.54
C GLU A 70 -18.94 7.85 21.43
N THR A 71 -19.85 7.91 20.46
CA THR A 71 -19.94 6.95 19.36
C THR A 71 -18.87 7.17 18.28
N PHE A 72 -18.56 8.43 17.92
CA PHE A 72 -17.71 8.73 16.74
C PHE A 72 -16.50 9.62 17.05
N PHE A 73 -16.70 10.70 17.81
CA PHE A 73 -15.68 11.71 18.14
C PHE A 73 -15.15 11.57 19.57
N SER A 74 -14.87 10.34 19.99
CA SER A 74 -14.41 10.01 21.33
C SER A 74 -12.90 9.81 21.34
N PHE A 75 -12.19 10.47 22.25
CA PHE A 75 -10.78 10.16 22.54
C PHE A 75 -10.61 8.96 23.47
N ASN A 76 -11.69 8.23 23.81
CA ASN A 76 -11.58 6.94 24.47
C ASN A 76 -10.78 5.98 23.57
N PRO A 77 -9.59 5.48 23.99
CA PRO A 77 -8.69 4.74 23.12
C PRO A 77 -9.30 3.43 22.60
N ARG A 78 -10.26 2.85 23.32
CA ARG A 78 -10.99 1.65 22.89
C ARG A 78 -11.91 1.93 21.70
N ILE A 79 -12.57 3.09 21.69
CA ILE A 79 -13.51 3.49 20.63
C ILE A 79 -12.72 4.08 19.47
N PHE A 80 -11.82 5.04 19.76
CA PHE A 80 -10.97 5.67 18.76
C PHE A 80 -10.12 4.64 18.00
N GLY A 81 -9.43 3.75 18.73
CA GLY A 81 -8.57 2.73 18.13
C GLY A 81 -9.35 1.81 17.20
N ASN A 82 -10.49 1.28 17.63
CA ASN A 82 -11.30 0.40 16.80
C ASN A 82 -11.91 1.14 15.59
N LEU A 83 -12.54 2.30 15.81
CA LEU A 83 -13.23 3.03 14.76
C LEU A 83 -12.26 3.59 13.70
N TRP A 84 -11.05 4.01 14.07
CA TRP A 84 -10.10 4.65 13.16
C TRP A 84 -8.98 3.74 12.66
N ALA A 85 -8.76 2.54 13.22
CA ALA A 85 -7.73 1.62 12.74
C ALA A 85 -7.86 1.26 11.24
N PRO A 86 -9.05 0.92 10.68
CA PRO A 86 -9.17 0.59 9.26
C PRO A 86 -8.78 1.76 8.34
N PHE A 87 -9.18 2.99 8.72
CA PHE A 87 -8.80 4.22 8.03
C PHE A 87 -7.29 4.47 8.11
N CYS A 88 -6.73 4.54 9.32
CA CYS A 88 -5.33 4.86 9.52
C CYS A 88 -4.40 3.83 8.86
N MET A 89 -4.73 2.53 8.94
CA MET A 89 -3.97 1.47 8.28
C MET A 89 -4.16 1.50 6.75
N GLY A 90 -5.38 1.70 6.25
CA GLY A 90 -5.66 1.80 4.81
C GLY A 90 -4.97 3.00 4.16
N CYS A 91 -5.11 4.19 4.76
CA CYS A 91 -4.40 5.41 4.37
C CYS A 91 -2.89 5.22 4.41
N THR A 92 -2.34 4.64 5.49
CA THR A 92 -0.90 4.36 5.57
C THR A 92 -0.48 3.45 4.41
N SER A 93 -1.14 2.31 4.19
CA SER A 93 -0.83 1.39 3.09
C SER A 93 -0.83 2.06 1.72
N ILE A 94 -1.83 2.88 1.41
CA ILE A 94 -1.84 3.69 0.17
C ILE A 94 -0.65 4.65 0.13
N LEU A 95 -0.41 5.40 1.22
CA LEU A 95 0.64 6.42 1.28
C LEU A 95 2.06 5.82 1.15
N LEU A 96 2.32 4.61 1.67
CA LEU A 96 3.63 3.92 1.53
C LEU A 96 4.09 3.73 0.07
N HIS A 97 3.17 3.83 -0.88
CA HIS A 97 3.45 3.70 -2.30
C HIS A 97 3.81 5.04 -2.97
N PHE A 98 3.66 6.19 -2.31
CA PHE A 98 4.08 7.51 -2.83
C PHE A 98 5.52 7.84 -2.43
N LYS A 99 6.29 8.43 -3.36
CA LYS A 99 7.71 8.80 -3.16
C LYS A 99 7.94 9.69 -1.93
N GLY A 100 7.02 10.61 -1.65
CA GLY A 100 7.11 11.55 -0.54
C GLY A 100 6.87 10.92 0.85
N PHE A 101 6.23 9.76 0.94
CA PHE A 101 5.78 9.16 2.20
C PHE A 101 6.52 7.84 2.50
N ASN A 102 7.84 7.95 2.67
CA ASN A 102 8.69 6.81 2.94
C ASN A 102 8.80 6.50 4.45
N VAL A 103 7.82 5.77 4.99
CA VAL A 103 7.86 5.27 6.37
C VAL A 103 8.91 4.14 6.47
N ARG A 104 10.17 4.53 6.69
CA ARG A 104 11.35 3.64 6.79
C ARG A 104 11.20 2.47 7.77
N PHE A 105 10.27 2.56 8.73
CA PHE A 105 9.93 1.42 9.58
C PHE A 105 9.39 0.25 8.74
N ILE A 106 8.45 0.51 7.83
CA ILE A 106 7.71 -0.49 7.05
C ILE A 106 8.41 -0.77 5.71
N THR A 107 8.79 0.26 4.96
CA THR A 107 9.28 0.15 3.57
C THR A 107 10.69 -0.41 3.42
N ARG A 108 11.48 -0.50 4.51
CA ARG A 108 12.90 -0.89 4.48
C ARG A 108 13.13 -2.34 4.06
N SER A 109 12.15 -3.24 4.20
CA SER A 109 12.22 -4.58 3.64
C SER A 109 10.83 -5.17 3.39
N TRP A 110 10.76 -6.06 2.41
CA TRP A 110 9.53 -6.77 2.05
C TRP A 110 8.94 -7.58 3.20
N PHE A 111 9.76 -8.15 4.09
CA PHE A 111 9.26 -8.82 5.31
C PHE A 111 8.56 -7.87 6.28
N ARG A 112 8.99 -6.60 6.37
CA ARG A 112 8.30 -5.60 7.20
C ARG A 112 7.02 -5.10 6.54
N PHE A 113 7.01 -4.98 5.22
CA PHE A 113 5.78 -4.71 4.46
C PHE A 113 4.77 -5.89 4.58
N ALA A 114 5.25 -7.13 4.61
CA ALA A 114 4.41 -8.30 4.88
C ALA A 114 3.84 -8.27 6.30
N LEU A 115 4.67 -8.03 7.32
CA LEU A 115 4.23 -7.90 8.71
C LEU A 115 3.22 -6.77 8.90
N TRP A 116 3.40 -5.65 8.20
CA TRP A 116 2.44 -4.55 8.17
C TRP A 116 1.09 -4.97 7.56
N ASN A 117 1.09 -5.69 6.43
CA ASN A 117 -0.16 -6.20 5.83
C ASN A 117 -0.85 -7.27 6.71
N ILE A 118 -0.09 -8.07 7.47
CA ILE A 118 -0.65 -8.97 8.49
C ILE A 118 -1.30 -8.16 9.63
N ALA A 119 -0.63 -7.11 10.12
CA ALA A 119 -1.20 -6.23 11.13
C ALA A 119 -2.47 -5.53 10.64
N GLN A 120 -2.51 -5.09 9.37
CA GLN A 120 -3.70 -4.54 8.73
C GLN A 120 -4.83 -5.58 8.61
N ALA A 121 -4.52 -6.83 8.25
CA ALA A 121 -5.51 -7.91 8.23
C ALA A 121 -6.14 -8.13 9.61
N LEU A 122 -5.32 -8.22 10.66
CA LEU A 122 -5.74 -8.51 12.04
C LEU A 122 -6.46 -7.34 12.72
N PHE A 123 -5.86 -6.15 12.71
CA PHE A 123 -6.32 -5.00 13.50
C PHE A 123 -7.13 -3.98 12.70
N GLY A 124 -7.03 -3.99 11.37
CA GLY A 124 -7.72 -3.07 10.46
C GLY A 124 -8.88 -3.69 9.68
N ASN A 125 -8.98 -5.02 9.57
CA ASN A 125 -9.95 -5.67 8.68
C ASN A 125 -10.83 -6.75 9.34
N PHE A 126 -10.26 -7.82 9.91
CA PHE A 126 -11.05 -8.98 10.38
C PHE A 126 -12.17 -8.65 11.39
N GLY A 127 -11.99 -7.61 12.21
CA GLY A 127 -12.94 -7.22 13.26
C GLY A 127 -14.13 -6.36 12.79
N TYR A 128 -14.21 -5.95 11.52
CA TYR A 128 -15.12 -4.88 11.08
C TYR A 128 -16.11 -5.34 10.00
N CYS A 129 -17.36 -4.89 10.11
CA CYS A 129 -18.44 -5.16 9.13
C CYS A 129 -18.62 -6.66 8.74
N GLY A 130 -18.29 -7.59 9.65
CA GLY A 130 -18.51 -9.03 9.48
C GLY A 130 -17.82 -9.61 8.24
N GLY A 131 -18.61 -10.18 7.32
CA GLY A 131 -18.10 -10.84 6.12
C GLY A 131 -17.28 -9.94 5.20
N MET A 132 -17.57 -8.63 5.16
CA MET A 132 -16.77 -7.68 4.36
C MET A 132 -15.35 -7.53 4.92
N GLY A 133 -15.20 -7.41 6.24
CA GLY A 133 -13.88 -7.35 6.88
C GLY A 133 -13.04 -8.59 6.64
N PHE A 134 -13.66 -9.77 6.61
CA PHE A 134 -12.99 -11.03 6.26
C PHE A 134 -12.43 -11.01 4.82
N LEU A 135 -13.20 -10.52 3.84
CA LEU A 135 -12.75 -10.42 2.44
C LEU A 135 -11.58 -9.44 2.29
N VAL A 136 -11.64 -8.26 2.93
CA VAL A 136 -10.55 -7.27 2.89
C VAL A 136 -9.30 -7.76 3.64
N ALA A 137 -9.47 -8.51 4.73
CA ALA A 137 -8.39 -9.18 5.43
C ALA A 137 -7.72 -10.25 4.55
N ALA A 138 -8.48 -11.04 3.79
CA ALA A 138 -7.93 -12.02 2.87
C ALA A 138 -7.06 -11.38 1.77
N ILE A 139 -7.50 -10.26 1.18
CA ILE A 139 -6.70 -9.48 0.22
C ILE A 139 -5.38 -9.02 0.87
N SER A 140 -5.45 -8.52 2.11
CA SER A 140 -4.27 -8.09 2.88
C SER A 140 -3.29 -9.24 3.16
N LEU A 141 -3.79 -10.43 3.48
CA LEU A 141 -2.96 -11.63 3.68
C LEU A 141 -2.32 -12.10 2.37
N VAL A 142 -3.03 -12.04 1.23
CA VAL A 142 -2.44 -12.31 -0.10
C VAL A 142 -1.31 -11.32 -0.39
N THR A 143 -1.49 -10.03 -0.10
CA THR A 143 -0.42 -9.02 -0.19
C THR A 143 0.79 -9.38 0.67
N ALA A 144 0.57 -9.84 1.91
CA ALA A 144 1.64 -10.25 2.80
C ALA A 144 2.41 -11.48 2.27
N VAL A 145 1.71 -12.49 1.73
CA VAL A 145 2.35 -13.66 1.10
C VAL A 145 3.17 -13.25 -0.13
N LEU A 146 2.62 -12.43 -1.01
CA LEU A 146 3.35 -11.88 -2.17
C LEU A 146 4.61 -11.12 -1.72
N ALA A 147 4.50 -10.29 -0.69
CA ALA A 147 5.63 -9.58 -0.12
C ALA A 147 6.71 -10.54 0.45
N VAL A 148 6.33 -11.60 1.15
CA VAL A 148 7.29 -12.65 1.60
C VAL A 148 8.01 -13.29 0.42
N VAL A 149 7.28 -13.65 -0.66
CA VAL A 149 7.87 -14.22 -1.87
C VAL A 149 8.90 -13.27 -2.49
N VAL A 150 8.59 -11.97 -2.63
CA VAL A 150 9.55 -10.98 -3.13
C VAL A 150 10.76 -10.84 -2.18
N GLY A 151 10.53 -10.86 -0.87
CA GLY A 151 11.59 -10.79 0.14
C GLY A 151 12.58 -11.96 0.09
N ILE A 152 12.09 -13.16 -0.19
CA ILE A 152 12.90 -14.38 -0.36
C ILE A 152 13.67 -14.34 -1.69
N LEU A 153 13.00 -13.99 -2.79
CA LEU A 153 13.59 -14.00 -4.13
C LEU A 153 14.61 -12.85 -4.30
N HIS A 154 14.23 -11.61 -3.97
CA HIS A 154 15.02 -10.40 -4.25
C HIS A 154 14.90 -9.34 -3.14
N SER A 155 15.55 -9.58 -2.00
CA SER A 155 15.61 -8.66 -0.84
C SER A 155 16.21 -7.26 -1.10
N ARG A 156 16.75 -6.99 -2.31
CA ARG A 156 17.31 -5.68 -2.71
C ARG A 156 16.35 -4.77 -3.49
N ILE A 157 15.20 -5.27 -3.94
CA ILE A 157 14.19 -4.43 -4.60
C ILE A 157 13.55 -3.54 -3.51
N PRO A 158 13.49 -2.21 -3.65
CA PRO A 158 12.83 -1.35 -2.65
C PRO A 158 11.32 -1.59 -2.65
N VAL A 159 10.66 -1.48 -1.47
CA VAL A 159 9.20 -1.60 -1.39
C VAL A 159 8.53 -0.39 -2.04
N SER A 160 8.96 0.82 -1.67
CA SER A 160 8.55 2.07 -2.32
C SER A 160 9.12 2.14 -3.74
N GLY A 161 8.24 2.23 -4.74
CA GLY A 161 8.58 2.55 -6.12
C GLY A 161 8.18 3.99 -6.45
N ASP A 162 8.76 4.57 -7.50
CA ASP A 162 8.38 5.91 -7.94
C ASP A 162 7.08 5.82 -8.75
N LEU A 163 5.95 6.11 -8.09
CA LEU A 163 4.60 5.98 -8.64
C LEU A 163 4.17 7.19 -9.50
N ALA A 164 5.16 7.82 -10.15
CA ALA A 164 4.97 8.95 -11.05
C ALA A 164 4.21 8.57 -12.34
N ALA A 165 4.26 7.29 -12.73
CA ALA A 165 3.32 6.70 -13.67
C ALA A 165 2.22 5.96 -12.89
N PRO A 166 0.93 6.05 -13.29
CA PRO A 166 -0.15 5.35 -12.62
C PRO A 166 0.09 3.84 -12.63
N PRO A 167 -0.19 3.11 -11.52
CA PRO A 167 0.24 1.73 -11.36
C PRO A 167 -0.42 0.81 -12.39
N VAL A 168 -1.62 1.17 -12.83
CA VAL A 168 -2.39 0.47 -13.88
C VAL A 168 -1.63 0.48 -15.21
N ALA A 169 -0.94 1.57 -15.56
CA ALA A 169 -0.16 1.64 -16.80
C ALA A 169 1.05 0.71 -16.74
N GLU A 170 1.80 0.70 -15.64
CA GLU A 170 2.94 -0.22 -15.42
C GLU A 170 2.50 -1.69 -15.42
N ILE A 171 1.37 -2.01 -14.77
CA ILE A 171 0.79 -3.36 -14.77
C ILE A 171 0.37 -3.78 -16.18
N PHE A 172 -0.31 -2.89 -16.91
CA PHE A 172 -0.71 -3.14 -18.29
C PHE A 172 0.51 -3.34 -19.19
N PHE A 173 1.55 -2.51 -19.05
CA PHE A 173 2.80 -2.62 -19.82
C PHE A 173 3.61 -3.87 -19.47
N ALA A 174 3.62 -4.30 -18.20
CA ALA A 174 4.23 -5.55 -17.78
C ALA A 174 3.45 -6.77 -18.32
N LEU A 175 2.12 -6.72 -18.29
CA LEU A 175 1.26 -7.77 -18.84
C LEU A 175 1.39 -7.88 -20.36
N THR A 176 1.30 -6.79 -21.12
CA THR A 176 1.46 -6.81 -22.58
C THR A 176 2.85 -7.30 -22.98
N ARG A 177 3.91 -6.92 -22.24
CA ARG A 177 5.27 -7.43 -22.47
C ARG A 177 5.40 -8.93 -22.15
N LEU A 178 4.77 -9.43 -21.09
CA LEU A 178 4.74 -10.87 -20.78
C LEU A 178 3.95 -11.68 -21.82
N LEU A 179 2.82 -11.16 -22.29
CA LEU A 179 2.02 -11.78 -23.34
C LEU A 179 2.77 -11.83 -24.68
N SER A 180 3.38 -10.71 -25.10
CA SER A 180 4.21 -10.62 -26.31
C SER A 180 5.45 -11.51 -26.25
N SER A 181 6.10 -11.63 -25.08
CA SER A 181 7.23 -12.55 -24.89
C SER A 181 6.82 -14.01 -25.12
N ARG A 182 5.61 -14.40 -24.66
CA ARG A 182 5.08 -15.76 -24.85
C ARG A 182 4.75 -16.06 -26.30
N GLU A 183 4.27 -15.08 -27.05
CA GLU A 183 3.96 -15.20 -28.48
C GLU A 183 5.22 -15.52 -29.31
N ASN A 184 6.34 -14.86 -29.00
CA ASN A 184 7.64 -15.11 -29.63
C ASN A 184 8.24 -16.51 -29.33
N GLU A 185 7.93 -17.14 -28.20
CA GLU A 185 8.35 -18.53 -27.92
C GLU A 185 7.53 -19.57 -28.72
N SER A 186 6.30 -19.23 -29.11
CA SER A 186 5.42 -20.12 -29.90
C SER A 186 5.65 -20.09 -31.41
N ALA A 187 6.46 -19.17 -31.93
CA ALA A 187 6.80 -19.14 -33.34
C ALA A 187 7.62 -20.40 -33.73
N PRO A 188 7.16 -21.23 -34.69
CA PRO A 188 7.92 -22.40 -35.11
C PRO A 188 9.26 -21.97 -35.68
N ARG A 189 10.35 -22.61 -35.22
CA ARG A 189 11.68 -22.44 -35.81
C ARG A 189 11.71 -23.11 -37.18
N GLU A 190 11.23 -22.40 -38.20
CA GLU A 190 11.46 -22.81 -39.59
C GLU A 190 12.97 -22.93 -39.85
N GLY A 191 13.36 -24.01 -40.50
CA GLY A 191 14.74 -24.48 -40.52
C GLY A 191 15.66 -23.56 -41.32
N SER A 192 16.54 -22.85 -40.61
CA SER A 192 17.72 -22.23 -41.22
C SER A 192 18.85 -23.26 -41.34
N GLU A 193 18.66 -24.26 -42.20
CA GLU A 193 19.78 -24.96 -42.82
C GLU A 193 20.23 -24.18 -44.05
N SER A 194 21.28 -23.37 -43.91
CA SER A 194 22.06 -22.93 -45.08
C SER A 194 23.49 -22.57 -44.73
N GLY A 195 24.42 -23.30 -45.34
CA GLY A 195 25.56 -22.69 -46.03
C GLY A 195 26.64 -22.00 -45.19
N ARG A 196 27.71 -22.76 -44.92
CA ARG A 196 29.12 -22.30 -44.87
C ARG A 196 29.38 -20.88 -45.43
N SER A 197 30.20 -20.10 -44.72
CA SER A 197 31.56 -19.81 -45.23
C SER A 197 32.51 -19.38 -44.11
N ALA A 198 33.78 -19.74 -44.26
CA ALA A 198 34.86 -19.30 -43.39
C ALA A 198 35.71 -18.23 -44.10
N THR A 199 35.93 -17.10 -43.44
CA THR A 199 36.95 -16.04 -43.62
C THR A 199 36.44 -14.86 -42.77
N GLY A 200 37.24 -13.96 -42.22
CA GLY A 200 38.69 -13.78 -42.18
C GLY A 200 38.94 -12.49 -41.37
N GLY A 201 40.05 -12.42 -40.62
CA GLY A 201 40.19 -11.45 -39.53
C GLY A 201 40.13 -9.95 -39.89
N SER A 202 39.83 -9.13 -38.88
CA SER A 202 40.63 -7.95 -38.51
C SER A 202 40.08 -7.26 -37.25
N SER A 203 40.95 -6.96 -36.29
CA SER A 203 40.70 -5.92 -35.28
C SER A 203 40.86 -4.54 -35.92
N PRO A 204 40.19 -3.50 -35.41
CA PRO A 204 41.02 -2.45 -34.78
C PRO A 204 40.39 -1.71 -33.58
N ALA A 205 41.27 -0.97 -32.90
CA ALA A 205 41.03 0.31 -32.21
C ALA A 205 40.05 0.39 -31.03
N ARG A 206 40.62 0.14 -29.84
CA ARG A 206 40.40 0.94 -28.61
C ARG A 206 40.37 2.44 -28.95
N ASN A 207 39.33 3.16 -28.53
CA ASN A 207 39.29 4.62 -28.50
C ASN A 207 39.01 5.11 -27.07
N GLU A 208 39.86 6.00 -26.58
CA GLU A 208 39.79 6.63 -25.26
C GLU A 208 39.22 8.05 -25.37
N HIS A 209 38.09 8.33 -24.71
CA HIS A 209 37.62 9.68 -24.40
C HIS A 209 36.35 9.58 -23.51
N LYS A 210 36.02 10.52 -22.62
CA LYS A 210 36.67 11.79 -22.24
C LYS A 210 36.19 12.17 -20.83
N ASP A 211 37.02 12.85 -20.04
CA ASP A 211 36.62 13.48 -18.78
C ASP A 211 35.56 14.58 -18.98
N THR A 212 34.67 14.78 -18.01
CA THR A 212 34.01 16.07 -17.70
C THR A 212 33.30 15.97 -16.32
N PRO A 213 32.93 17.09 -15.64
CA PRO A 213 33.41 17.27 -14.27
C PRO A 213 32.33 17.31 -13.18
N ARG A 214 32.79 17.32 -11.92
CA ARG A 214 31.98 17.63 -10.73
C ARG A 214 31.35 19.02 -10.85
N LEU A 215 30.06 19.14 -10.54
CA LEU A 215 29.39 20.42 -10.28
C LEU A 215 28.87 20.49 -8.84
N ALA A 216 28.93 21.69 -8.28
CA ALA A 216 28.72 22.01 -6.86
C ALA A 216 27.22 22.16 -6.53
N LYS A 217 26.79 21.84 -5.30
CA LYS A 217 26.55 22.74 -4.14
C LYS A 217 25.45 23.81 -4.35
N GLY A 218 24.48 23.79 -3.44
CA GLY A 218 23.33 24.70 -3.32
C GLY A 218 22.20 23.93 -2.63
N GLU A 219 21.94 23.99 -1.32
CA GLU A 219 21.91 25.14 -0.39
C GLU A 219 20.77 26.11 -0.70
N ARG A 220 19.61 25.89 -0.05
CA ARG A 220 18.61 26.93 0.25
C ARG A 220 17.61 26.47 1.32
N ASP A 221 17.33 27.39 2.23
CA ASP A 221 16.52 27.22 3.45
C ASP A 221 15.05 27.68 3.29
N ALA A 222 14.41 27.92 4.44
CA ALA A 222 13.07 28.46 4.73
C ALA A 222 11.91 27.44 4.78
N GLU A 223 11.18 27.24 5.89
CA GLU A 223 10.60 28.08 6.96
C GLU A 223 9.12 28.47 6.74
N ARG A 224 8.37 28.52 7.87
CA ARG A 224 6.99 29.01 8.10
C ARG A 224 5.84 28.15 7.54
N GLY A 225 4.66 28.09 8.18
CA GLY A 225 4.25 28.65 9.48
C GLY A 225 2.75 29.01 9.55
N ALA A 226 2.17 29.00 10.76
CA ALA A 226 0.76 29.31 11.12
C ALA A 226 -0.31 28.31 10.60
N SER A 227 -1.31 27.83 11.35
CA SER A 227 -2.08 28.28 12.54
C SER A 227 -3.22 29.28 12.24
N GLY A 228 -4.45 28.89 12.54
CA GLY A 228 -5.69 29.66 12.39
C GLY A 228 -6.89 28.87 12.94
N ASN A 229 -7.82 29.54 13.63
CA ASN A 229 -8.75 28.93 14.58
C ASN A 229 -10.20 29.45 14.39
N THR A 230 -11.17 28.95 15.19
CA THR A 230 -12.54 29.52 15.45
C THR A 230 -13.56 29.53 14.29
N SER A 231 -14.90 29.51 14.49
CA SER A 231 -15.78 29.57 15.69
C SER A 231 -17.19 28.96 15.43
N LEU A 232 -17.97 28.69 16.50
CA LEU A 232 -19.33 28.11 16.52
C LEU A 232 -20.45 29.16 16.75
N SER A 233 -21.71 28.81 16.39
CA SER A 233 -22.97 29.38 16.93
C SER A 233 -24.14 28.38 16.78
N GLY A 234 -25.01 28.23 17.79
CA GLY A 234 -26.29 27.49 17.71
C GLY A 234 -27.46 28.37 17.23
N SER A 235 -28.75 27.95 17.20
CA SER A 235 -29.47 26.67 17.49
C SER A 235 -30.79 26.64 16.63
N GLY A 236 -31.75 25.69 16.68
CA GLY A 236 -32.00 24.48 17.49
C GLY A 236 -33.21 23.66 16.95
N SER A 237 -34.03 23.00 17.80
CA SER A 237 -35.25 22.22 17.41
C SER A 237 -36.57 23.06 17.38
N PRO A 238 -37.79 22.65 17.85
CA PRO A 238 -38.20 21.74 18.93
C PRO A 238 -38.89 20.43 18.44
N GLY A 239 -39.21 19.50 19.36
CA GLY A 239 -40.29 18.53 19.13
C GLY A 239 -40.00 17.04 19.40
N LEU A 240 -40.06 16.65 20.68
CA LEU A 240 -40.74 15.46 21.22
C LEU A 240 -41.10 14.29 20.27
N GLN A 241 -40.68 13.06 20.63
CA GLN A 241 -41.64 12.06 21.14
C GLN A 241 -40.98 10.82 21.79
N ASN A 242 -41.61 10.36 22.88
CA ASN A 242 -41.31 9.11 23.58
C ASN A 242 -41.57 7.87 22.71
N VAL A 243 -40.74 6.83 22.83
CA VAL A 243 -41.20 5.43 22.74
C VAL A 243 -40.54 4.63 23.88
N ALA A 244 -41.32 3.74 24.48
CA ALA A 244 -41.04 3.12 25.77
C ALA A 244 -40.10 1.89 25.73
N ASN A 245 -39.69 1.49 26.93
CA ASN A 245 -39.18 0.16 27.27
C ASN A 245 -39.91 -0.96 26.51
N VAL A 246 -39.15 -1.92 25.99
CA VAL A 246 -39.58 -3.32 25.91
C VAL A 246 -38.49 -4.18 26.55
N GLU A 247 -38.62 -4.30 27.86
CA GLU A 247 -38.16 -5.44 28.64
C GLU A 247 -38.92 -6.68 28.13
N ASN A 248 -38.22 -7.79 27.87
CA ASN A 248 -38.85 -9.09 27.67
C ASN A 248 -37.87 -10.23 27.94
N ASP A 249 -38.31 -11.10 28.84
CA ASP A 249 -37.69 -12.35 29.23
C ASP A 249 -37.45 -13.33 28.06
N VAL A 250 -36.37 -14.13 28.20
CA VAL A 250 -36.27 -15.62 28.09
C VAL A 250 -34.83 -16.04 27.79
#